data_AF-A0A2D6D1Y5-F1
#
_entry.id   AF-A0A2D6D1Y5-F1
#
_cell.length_a   1.000
_cell.length_b   1.000
_cell.length_c   1.000
_cell.angle_alpha   90.00
_cell.angle_beta   90.00
_cell.angle_gamma   90.00
#
_symmetry.space_group_name_H-M   'P 1'
#
loop_
_entity.id
_entity.type
_entity.pdbx_description
1 polymer ?
#
loop_
_entity_poly.entity_id
_entity_poly.type
_entity_poly.pdbx_seq_one_letter_code
_entity_poly.pdbx_strand_id
1 'polypeptide(L)'
;MARGEGVYLDHCVGCHGISGDGRGAAAARLLTKPRDFRQGTFKFRSTAPGWPPTDDDLMRVTTQGIPYTSMQPYGDLPVEDRLAVVQYIKTFSRRWRGAPAPAVLPLPAEPSDARTPDGVEKGRVAYGRGMCKQCHGVAGDAKGVMAHALIDDWGAHTRPADFTLGMFKSGPRRIDAVRTIITGLSGTAMVSFADVLDDGEAWYLVAYLCSLARPIETREHLAALLLARDYPDEFARHVGAPTPENARDLALRGSDIDAEKQCVKCHSVGSMPARRSNDWHVAHFADPRSVVPLSRMPAFPSLFDADGALNADGLATIAYIQATALPDPRSIGSEY
;
A
#
# COMPACT_ATOMS: atom_id res chain seq x y z
N MET A 1 -9.10 -15.02 -22.77
CA MET A 1 -10.21 -14.21 -22.23
C MET A 1 -10.95 -14.92 -21.10
N ALA A 2 -11.67 -16.03 -21.33
CA ALA A 2 -12.42 -16.74 -20.29
C ALA A 2 -11.60 -17.10 -19.02
N ARG A 3 -10.35 -17.55 -19.19
CA ARG A 3 -9.44 -17.81 -18.06
C ARG A 3 -9.20 -16.58 -17.18
N GLY A 4 -8.92 -15.43 -17.80
CA GLY A 4 -8.65 -14.18 -17.08
C GLY A 4 -9.90 -13.62 -16.41
N GLU A 5 -11.07 -13.80 -17.03
CA GLU A 5 -12.36 -13.47 -16.43
C GLU A 5 -12.64 -14.31 -15.18
N GLY A 6 -12.42 -15.63 -15.23
CA GLY A 6 -12.57 -16.51 -14.06
C GLY A 6 -11.68 -16.06 -12.88
N VAL A 7 -10.39 -15.85 -13.14
CA VAL A 7 -9.44 -15.33 -12.12
C VAL A 7 -9.90 -13.98 -11.56
N TYR A 8 -10.43 -13.09 -12.41
CA TYR A 8 -10.96 -11.81 -11.97
C TYR A 8 -12.17 -11.94 -11.04
N LEU A 9 -13.11 -12.82 -11.39
CA LEU A 9 -14.31 -13.07 -10.59
C LEU A 9 -13.98 -13.73 -9.24
N ASP A 10 -12.97 -14.58 -9.19
CA ASP A 10 -12.58 -15.28 -7.97
C ASP A 10 -11.77 -14.40 -7.01
N HIS A 11 -10.98 -13.45 -7.53
CA HIS A 11 -9.96 -12.76 -6.72
C HIS A 11 -10.02 -11.23 -6.76
N CYS A 12 -10.56 -10.62 -7.82
CA CYS A 12 -10.45 -9.17 -8.03
C CYS A 12 -11.78 -8.45 -7.84
N VAL A 13 -12.90 -9.09 -8.19
CA VAL A 13 -14.23 -8.46 -8.30
C VAL A 13 -14.74 -7.87 -6.98
N GLY A 14 -14.42 -8.50 -5.83
CA GLY A 14 -14.85 -8.03 -4.51
C GLY A 14 -14.40 -6.60 -4.20
N CYS A 15 -13.22 -6.20 -4.71
CA CYS A 15 -12.70 -4.85 -4.58
C CYS A 15 -12.92 -4.01 -5.85
N HIS A 16 -12.60 -4.55 -7.03
CA HIS A 16 -12.60 -3.78 -8.28
C HIS A 16 -13.96 -3.70 -9.00
N GLY A 17 -14.97 -4.45 -8.56
CA GLY A 17 -16.33 -4.42 -9.11
C GLY A 17 -16.48 -5.21 -10.42
N ILE A 18 -17.68 -5.67 -10.74
CA ILE A 18 -17.92 -6.49 -11.94
C ILE A 18 -17.61 -5.74 -13.24
N SER A 19 -17.82 -4.43 -13.26
CA SER A 19 -17.51 -3.55 -14.40
C SER A 19 -16.10 -2.97 -14.36
N GLY A 20 -15.25 -3.39 -13.40
CA GLY A 20 -13.91 -2.85 -13.23
C GLY A 20 -13.87 -1.37 -12.82
N ASP A 21 -14.90 -0.86 -12.18
CA ASP A 21 -15.08 0.55 -11.83
C ASP A 21 -14.49 0.92 -10.45
N GLY A 22 -13.88 -0.03 -9.76
CA GLY A 22 -13.32 0.17 -8.43
C GLY A 22 -14.39 0.19 -7.32
N ARG A 23 -15.64 -0.20 -7.61
CA ARG A 23 -16.78 -0.13 -6.68
C ARG A 23 -17.30 -1.52 -6.29
N GLY A 24 -16.40 -2.47 -6.08
CA GLY A 24 -16.77 -3.78 -5.52
C GLY A 24 -17.35 -3.67 -4.11
N ALA A 25 -17.99 -4.73 -3.63
CA ALA A 25 -18.67 -4.77 -2.33
C ALA A 25 -17.78 -4.32 -1.16
N ALA A 26 -16.47 -4.63 -1.20
CA ALA A 26 -15.52 -4.20 -0.18
C ALA A 26 -15.11 -2.73 -0.28
N ALA A 27 -15.18 -2.11 -1.48
CA ALA A 27 -14.54 -0.83 -1.79
C ALA A 27 -14.97 0.33 -0.88
N ALA A 28 -16.20 0.30 -0.36
CA ALA A 28 -16.71 1.31 0.56
C ALA A 28 -15.87 1.40 1.85
N ARG A 29 -15.41 0.26 2.38
CA ARG A 29 -14.65 0.15 3.64
C ARG A 29 -13.14 0.26 3.48
N LEU A 30 -12.63 0.26 2.25
CA LEU A 30 -11.20 0.37 1.98
C LEU A 30 -10.73 1.83 2.07
N LEU A 31 -9.62 2.07 2.75
CA LEU A 31 -9.00 3.39 2.90
C LEU A 31 -8.37 3.83 1.58
N THR A 32 -7.61 2.93 0.94
CA THR A 32 -7.13 3.16 -0.43
C THR A 32 -8.15 2.59 -1.40
N LYS A 33 -8.82 3.47 -2.16
CA LYS A 33 -9.85 3.03 -3.10
C LYS A 33 -9.28 2.15 -4.23
N PRO A 34 -9.94 1.02 -4.55
CA PRO A 34 -9.55 0.17 -5.67
C PRO A 34 -9.50 0.95 -6.98
N ARG A 35 -8.61 0.54 -7.88
CA ARG A 35 -8.45 1.18 -9.18
C ARG A 35 -9.69 0.98 -10.05
N ASP A 36 -10.22 2.06 -10.60
CA ASP A 36 -11.12 2.03 -11.76
C ASP A 36 -10.28 1.76 -13.03
N PHE A 37 -10.44 0.58 -13.59
CA PHE A 37 -9.71 0.12 -14.77
C PHE A 37 -10.25 0.72 -16.07
N ARG A 38 -11.47 1.26 -16.08
CA ARG A 38 -12.12 1.76 -17.30
C ARG A 38 -11.40 2.97 -17.90
N GLN A 39 -10.72 3.74 -17.05
CA GLN A 39 -9.91 4.88 -17.47
C GLN A 39 -8.58 4.47 -18.13
N GLY A 40 -8.07 3.27 -17.85
CA GLY A 40 -6.76 2.84 -18.34
C GLY A 40 -5.57 3.60 -17.73
N THR A 41 -5.78 4.33 -16.63
CA THR A 41 -4.74 5.09 -15.91
C THR A 41 -4.26 4.29 -14.70
N PHE A 42 -2.95 4.10 -14.57
CA PHE A 42 -2.36 3.30 -13.49
C PHE A 42 -1.22 4.07 -12.81
N LYS A 43 -1.15 3.96 -11.47
CA LYS A 43 -0.18 4.71 -10.65
C LYS A 43 1.25 4.18 -10.82
N PHE A 44 1.44 2.86 -10.74
CA PHE A 44 2.78 2.24 -10.76
C PHE A 44 3.11 1.72 -12.14
N ARG A 45 4.09 2.35 -12.79
CA ARG A 45 4.46 2.09 -14.18
C ARG A 45 5.94 2.38 -14.41
N SER A 46 6.45 1.97 -15.56
CA SER A 46 7.82 2.21 -16.04
C SER A 46 7.87 3.18 -17.22
N THR A 47 6.71 3.69 -17.64
CA THR A 47 6.54 4.43 -18.89
C THR A 47 6.54 5.95 -18.69
N ALA A 48 6.68 6.73 -19.75
CA ALA A 48 6.67 8.20 -19.68
C ALA A 48 5.28 8.76 -19.34
N PRO A 49 5.13 9.89 -18.63
CA PRO A 49 3.82 10.47 -18.28
C PRO A 49 2.81 10.46 -19.43
N GLY A 50 1.58 10.06 -19.13
CA GLY A 50 0.52 9.91 -20.12
C GLY A 50 0.53 8.57 -20.88
N TRP A 51 1.58 7.76 -20.79
CA TRP A 51 1.57 6.41 -21.37
C TRP A 51 0.95 5.36 -20.44
N PRO A 52 0.20 4.37 -20.98
CA PRO A 52 -0.27 3.24 -20.18
C PRO A 52 0.91 2.41 -19.64
N PRO A 53 0.71 1.61 -18.57
CA PRO A 53 1.74 0.70 -18.09
C PRO A 53 2.02 -0.43 -19.10
N THR A 54 3.19 -1.06 -18.99
CA THR A 54 3.48 -2.31 -19.72
C THR A 54 2.74 -3.49 -19.10
N ASP A 55 2.74 -4.64 -19.78
CA ASP A 55 2.26 -5.89 -19.18
C ASP A 55 3.12 -6.29 -17.97
N ASP A 56 4.44 -6.04 -18.02
CA ASP A 56 5.36 -6.28 -16.89
C ASP A 56 5.05 -5.41 -15.67
N ASP A 57 4.64 -4.16 -15.88
CA ASP A 57 4.19 -3.28 -14.80
C ASP A 57 2.95 -3.83 -14.11
N LEU A 58 1.95 -4.27 -14.88
CA LEU A 58 0.72 -4.86 -14.35
C LEU A 58 0.99 -6.22 -13.70
N MET A 59 1.89 -7.03 -14.26
CA MET A 59 2.33 -8.29 -13.69
C MET A 59 3.06 -8.08 -12.36
N ARG A 60 3.92 -7.06 -12.26
CA ARG A 60 4.60 -6.72 -11.00
C ARG A 60 3.60 -6.33 -9.92
N VAL A 61 2.67 -5.43 -10.22
CA VAL A 61 1.63 -5.00 -9.26
C VAL A 61 0.73 -6.17 -8.84
N THR A 62 0.32 -7.02 -9.78
CA THR A 62 -0.52 -8.19 -9.47
C THR A 62 0.23 -9.23 -8.64
N THR A 63 1.51 -9.45 -8.94
CA THR A 63 2.35 -10.44 -8.25
C THR A 63 2.69 -10.01 -6.83
N GLN A 64 3.13 -8.76 -6.67
CA GLN A 64 3.65 -8.24 -5.40
C GLN A 64 2.57 -7.57 -4.54
N GLY A 65 1.42 -7.27 -5.13
CA GLY A 65 0.43 -6.40 -4.52
C GLY A 65 0.94 -4.96 -4.44
N ILE A 66 0.23 -4.16 -3.64
CA ILE A 66 0.65 -2.80 -3.28
C ILE A 66 0.73 -2.75 -1.76
N PRO A 67 1.95 -2.71 -1.19
CA PRO A 67 2.15 -2.62 0.25
C PRO A 67 1.27 -1.57 0.92
N TYR A 68 0.75 -1.89 2.10
CA TYR A 68 -0.12 -1.04 2.93
C TYR A 68 -1.47 -0.68 2.30
N THR A 69 -1.93 -1.48 1.37
CA THR A 69 -3.28 -1.36 0.81
C THR A 69 -3.93 -2.74 0.78
N SER A 70 -5.24 -2.76 0.54
CA SER A 70 -5.98 -4.01 0.36
C SER A 70 -5.63 -4.77 -0.94
N MET A 71 -4.76 -4.21 -1.80
CA MET A 71 -4.24 -4.92 -2.96
C MET A 71 -3.14 -5.89 -2.54
N GLN A 72 -3.55 -7.07 -2.11
CA GLN A 72 -2.66 -8.16 -1.70
C GLN A 72 -1.78 -8.71 -2.85
N PRO A 73 -0.67 -9.40 -2.53
CA PRO A 73 0.09 -10.16 -3.52
C PRO A 73 -0.67 -11.39 -4.02
N TYR A 74 -0.56 -11.67 -5.32
CA TYR A 74 -1.06 -12.89 -5.97
C TYR A 74 0.07 -13.74 -6.57
N GLY A 75 1.30 -13.61 -6.05
CA GLY A 75 2.46 -14.36 -6.54
C GLY A 75 2.32 -15.88 -6.47
N ASP A 76 1.45 -16.39 -5.60
CA ASP A 76 1.15 -17.82 -5.48
C ASP A 76 0.26 -18.35 -6.61
N LEU A 77 -0.44 -17.48 -7.34
CA LEU A 77 -1.19 -17.89 -8.52
C LEU A 77 -0.22 -18.28 -9.65
N PRO A 78 -0.56 -19.29 -10.46
CA PRO A 78 0.21 -19.63 -11.65
C PRO A 78 0.47 -18.40 -12.52
N VAL A 79 1.64 -18.33 -13.15
CA VAL A 79 2.05 -17.18 -13.96
C VAL A 79 1.05 -16.94 -15.10
N GLU A 80 0.54 -18.01 -15.70
CA GLU A 80 -0.45 -17.96 -16.75
C GLU A 80 -1.81 -17.40 -16.29
N ASP A 81 -2.21 -17.60 -15.03
CA ASP A 81 -3.41 -17.00 -14.44
C ASP A 81 -3.23 -15.51 -14.23
N ARG A 82 -2.07 -15.11 -13.70
CA ARG A 82 -1.70 -13.69 -13.55
C ARG A 82 -1.65 -12.98 -14.90
N LEU A 83 -1.02 -13.58 -15.91
CA LEU A 83 -1.00 -13.03 -17.26
C LEU A 83 -2.41 -12.94 -17.85
N ALA A 84 -3.24 -13.97 -17.66
CA ALA A 84 -4.60 -13.98 -18.18
C ALA A 84 -5.46 -12.86 -17.56
N VAL A 85 -5.38 -12.65 -16.24
CA VAL A 85 -6.14 -11.57 -15.58
C VAL A 85 -5.60 -10.18 -15.95
N VAL A 86 -4.29 -10.02 -16.17
CA VAL A 86 -3.71 -8.77 -16.70
C VAL A 86 -4.31 -8.43 -18.07
N GLN A 87 -4.40 -9.39 -18.98
CA GLN A 87 -5.05 -9.15 -20.28
C GLN A 87 -6.55 -8.88 -20.13
N TYR A 88 -7.23 -9.55 -19.20
CA TYR A 88 -8.65 -9.31 -18.93
C TYR A 88 -8.89 -7.88 -18.42
N ILE A 89 -8.09 -7.40 -17.46
CA ILE A 89 -8.18 -6.04 -16.92
C ILE A 89 -8.07 -4.97 -18.02
N LYS A 90 -7.19 -5.19 -19.01
CA LYS A 90 -7.02 -4.27 -20.14
C LYS A 90 -8.29 -4.14 -21.00
N THR A 91 -9.22 -5.09 -20.94
CA THR A 91 -10.47 -5.00 -21.71
C THR A 91 -11.47 -3.98 -21.19
N PHE A 92 -11.34 -3.55 -19.92
CA PHE A 92 -12.21 -2.53 -19.34
C PHE A 92 -12.02 -1.14 -19.96
N SER A 93 -10.88 -0.87 -20.62
CA SER A 93 -10.61 0.44 -21.22
C SER A 93 -10.35 0.37 -22.72
N ARG A 94 -10.94 1.32 -23.45
CA ARG A 94 -10.66 1.51 -24.88
C ARG A 94 -9.23 2.01 -25.14
N ARG A 95 -8.57 2.59 -24.13
CA ARG A 95 -7.21 3.15 -24.20
C ARG A 95 -6.17 2.13 -24.65
N TRP A 96 -6.43 0.84 -24.42
CA TRP A 96 -5.53 -0.25 -24.81
C TRP A 96 -5.64 -0.65 -26.29
N ARG A 97 -6.70 -0.26 -26.98
CA ARG A 97 -6.93 -0.66 -28.38
C ARG A 97 -6.13 0.24 -29.33
N GLY A 98 -5.24 -0.37 -30.11
CA GLY A 98 -4.40 0.36 -31.06
C GLY A 98 -3.38 1.28 -30.38
N ALA A 99 -3.14 1.11 -29.07
CA ALA A 99 -2.10 1.86 -28.37
C ALA A 99 -0.73 1.47 -28.94
N PRO A 100 0.12 2.45 -29.29
CA PRO A 100 1.51 2.15 -29.63
C PRO A 100 2.22 1.50 -28.44
N ALA A 101 3.32 0.79 -28.73
CA ALA A 101 4.19 0.26 -27.69
C ALA A 101 4.59 1.40 -26.74
N PRO A 102 4.39 1.24 -25.43
CA PRO A 102 4.57 2.36 -24.51
C PRO A 102 6.04 2.74 -24.37
N ALA A 103 6.31 4.05 -24.34
CA ALA A 103 7.65 4.57 -24.15
C ALA A 103 8.12 4.31 -22.71
N VAL A 104 8.99 3.32 -22.53
CA VAL A 104 9.63 3.00 -21.24
C VAL A 104 10.69 4.06 -20.94
N LEU A 105 10.66 4.63 -19.73
CA LEU A 105 11.70 5.54 -19.28
C LEU A 105 12.90 4.75 -18.75
N PRO A 106 14.12 4.97 -19.29
CA PRO A 106 15.32 4.39 -18.71
C PRO A 106 15.52 4.97 -17.30
N LEU A 107 15.87 4.11 -16.34
CA LEU A 107 16.23 4.56 -15.00
C LEU A 107 17.75 4.78 -14.95
N PRO A 108 18.23 5.85 -14.31
CA PRO A 108 19.66 6.12 -14.21
C PRO A 108 20.36 5.03 -13.39
N ALA A 109 21.65 4.80 -13.65
CA ALA A 109 22.47 3.95 -12.80
C ALA A 109 22.63 4.56 -11.40
N GLU A 110 22.76 3.72 -10.37
CA GLU A 110 22.97 4.20 -9.00
C GLU A 110 24.41 4.75 -8.86
N PRO A 111 24.59 6.03 -8.47
CA PRO A 111 25.90 6.57 -8.16
C PRO A 111 26.56 5.81 -7.00
N SER A 112 27.87 5.55 -7.08
CA SER A 112 28.60 4.79 -6.04
C SER A 112 28.59 5.46 -4.67
N ASP A 113 28.44 6.79 -4.63
CA ASP A 113 28.37 7.59 -3.42
C ASP A 113 26.93 7.80 -2.91
N ALA A 114 25.90 7.26 -3.60
CA ALA A 114 24.50 7.50 -3.26
C ALA A 114 24.14 7.07 -1.83
N ARG A 115 24.83 6.06 -1.28
CA ARG A 115 24.60 5.53 0.07
C ARG A 115 25.51 6.14 1.14
N THR A 116 26.38 7.07 0.78
CA THR A 116 27.27 7.75 1.72
C THR A 116 26.53 8.89 2.43
N PRO A 117 27.05 9.40 3.57
CA PRO A 117 26.50 10.60 4.19
C PRO A 117 26.42 11.81 3.23
N ASP A 118 27.38 11.96 2.33
CA ASP A 118 27.37 13.00 1.29
C ASP A 118 26.22 12.80 0.28
N GLY A 119 26.00 11.55 -0.16
CA GLY A 119 24.88 11.19 -1.02
C GLY A 119 23.52 11.45 -0.37
N VAL A 120 23.39 11.18 0.92
CA VAL A 120 22.19 11.50 1.71
C VAL A 120 21.96 13.02 1.76
N GLU A 121 23.02 13.81 1.97
CA GLU A 121 22.91 15.27 1.99
C GLU A 121 22.52 15.86 0.63
N LYS A 122 23.05 15.33 -0.48
CA LYS A 122 22.60 15.67 -1.84
C LYS A 122 21.09 15.39 -2.01
N GLY A 123 20.63 14.26 -1.49
CA GLY A 123 19.21 13.90 -1.48
C GLY A 123 18.34 14.87 -0.68
N ARG A 124 18.81 15.31 0.48
CA ARG A 124 18.13 16.32 1.30
C ARG A 124 17.99 17.66 0.57
N VAL A 125 19.03 18.09 -0.13
CA VAL A 125 19.00 19.30 -0.97
C VAL A 125 17.99 19.13 -2.11
N ALA A 126 18.02 18.01 -2.83
CA ALA A 126 17.08 17.70 -3.89
C ALA A 126 15.61 17.68 -3.40
N TYR A 127 15.36 17.11 -2.21
CA TYR A 127 14.04 17.09 -1.57
C TYR A 127 13.49 18.51 -1.31
N GLY A 128 14.36 19.43 -0.93
CA GLY A 128 14.03 20.85 -0.77
C GLY A 128 13.72 21.53 -2.11
N ARG A 129 14.61 21.35 -3.10
CA ARG A 129 14.49 21.97 -4.44
C ARG A 129 13.25 21.48 -5.19
N GLY A 130 12.97 20.18 -5.13
CA GLY A 130 11.78 19.56 -5.71
C GLY A 130 10.47 19.86 -4.95
N MET A 131 10.52 20.71 -3.91
CA MET A 131 9.38 21.08 -3.07
C MET A 131 8.63 19.89 -2.45
N CYS A 132 9.30 18.73 -2.32
CA CYS A 132 8.69 17.48 -1.87
C CYS A 132 8.06 17.63 -0.48
N LYS A 133 8.67 18.47 0.38
CA LYS A 133 8.21 18.79 1.74
C LYS A 133 6.80 19.40 1.80
N GLN A 134 6.31 20.02 0.72
CA GLN A 134 4.98 20.65 0.71
C GLN A 134 3.86 19.61 0.87
N CYS A 135 4.06 18.43 0.29
CA CYS A 135 3.14 17.30 0.43
C CYS A 135 3.63 16.32 1.50
N HIS A 136 4.91 15.92 1.47
CA HIS A 136 5.42 14.85 2.33
C HIS A 136 5.88 15.31 3.73
N GLY A 137 5.96 16.61 3.99
CA GLY A 137 6.42 17.17 5.26
C GLY A 137 7.95 17.32 5.35
N VAL A 138 8.43 18.16 6.25
CA VAL A 138 9.88 18.35 6.46
C VAL A 138 10.53 17.09 7.03
N ALA A 139 9.81 16.40 7.92
CA ALA A 139 10.24 15.13 8.51
C ALA A 139 9.93 13.90 7.64
N GLY A 140 9.29 14.08 6.47
CA GLY A 140 8.83 12.98 5.63
C GLY A 140 7.68 12.15 6.23
N ASP A 141 6.94 12.71 7.18
CA ASP A 141 5.88 12.05 7.96
C ASP A 141 4.48 12.17 7.32
N ALA A 142 4.42 12.55 6.05
CA ALA A 142 3.20 12.83 5.29
C ALA A 142 2.34 13.97 5.85
N LYS A 143 2.90 14.87 6.69
CA LYS A 143 2.20 16.04 7.25
C LYS A 143 2.61 17.36 6.60
N GLY A 144 2.90 17.34 5.30
CA GLY A 144 3.12 18.56 4.55
C GLY A 144 1.88 19.46 4.55
N VAL A 145 2.07 20.77 4.40
CA VAL A 145 0.98 21.76 4.42
C VAL A 145 -0.11 21.47 3.39
N MET A 146 0.22 20.79 2.28
CA MET A 146 -0.73 20.40 1.23
C MET A 146 -1.33 18.99 1.44
N ALA A 147 -0.82 18.18 2.38
CA ALA A 147 -1.14 16.76 2.49
C ALA A 147 -2.64 16.46 2.64
N HIS A 148 -3.37 17.30 3.37
CA HIS A 148 -4.80 17.11 3.65
C HIS A 148 -5.71 17.46 2.46
N ALA A 149 -5.21 18.25 1.50
CA ALA A 149 -5.97 18.76 0.37
C ALA A 149 -5.73 18.00 -0.94
N LEU A 150 -4.94 16.92 -0.92
CA LEU A 150 -4.62 16.16 -2.14
C LEU A 150 -5.79 15.28 -2.55
N ILE A 151 -6.34 15.56 -3.73
CA ILE A 151 -7.40 14.78 -4.38
C ILE A 151 -6.82 14.13 -5.64
N ASP A 152 -7.13 12.86 -5.88
CA ASP A 152 -6.77 12.19 -7.13
C ASP A 152 -7.83 12.40 -8.23
N ASP A 153 -7.50 12.03 -9.46
CA ASP A 153 -8.39 12.21 -10.63
C ASP A 153 -9.74 11.45 -10.49
N TRP A 154 -9.85 10.56 -9.51
CA TRP A 154 -11.06 9.81 -9.19
C TRP A 154 -11.90 10.46 -8.08
N GLY A 155 -11.48 11.63 -7.58
CA GLY A 155 -12.16 12.39 -6.54
C GLY A 155 -11.91 11.86 -5.12
N ALA A 156 -10.95 10.96 -4.94
CA ALA A 156 -10.62 10.44 -3.61
C ALA A 156 -9.48 11.24 -2.98
N HIS A 157 -9.59 11.51 -1.68
CA HIS A 157 -8.46 12.02 -0.90
C HIS A 157 -7.30 11.02 -0.94
N THR A 158 -6.10 11.53 -1.18
CA THR A 158 -4.87 10.72 -1.17
C THR A 158 -3.93 11.21 -0.09
N ARG A 159 -3.34 10.26 0.65
CA ARG A 159 -2.28 10.57 1.61
C ARG A 159 -0.91 10.37 0.95
N PRO A 160 0.02 11.33 1.09
CA PRO A 160 1.42 11.12 0.74
C PRO A 160 2.01 9.91 1.46
N ALA A 161 3.11 9.37 0.94
CA ALA A 161 3.86 8.34 1.65
C ALA A 161 4.48 8.93 2.93
N ASP A 162 4.35 8.21 4.03
CA ASP A 162 5.07 8.44 5.29
C ASP A 162 6.39 7.66 5.22
N PHE A 163 7.47 8.38 4.89
CA PHE A 163 8.81 7.82 4.76
C PHE A 163 9.42 7.43 6.10
N THR A 164 8.87 7.92 7.21
CA THR A 164 9.35 7.53 8.54
C THR A 164 9.05 6.07 8.86
N LEU A 165 8.16 5.43 8.10
CA LEU A 165 7.91 3.99 8.20
C LEU A 165 8.94 3.15 7.42
N GLY A 166 9.81 3.76 6.60
CA GLY A 166 10.82 3.04 5.80
C GLY A 166 10.21 2.18 4.69
N MET A 167 9.04 2.57 4.19
CA MET A 167 8.13 1.69 3.49
C MET A 167 7.50 2.36 2.26
N PHE A 168 7.60 1.73 1.09
CA PHE A 168 7.13 2.29 -0.18
C PHE A 168 6.06 1.43 -0.86
N LYS A 169 5.00 2.07 -1.39
CA LYS A 169 3.91 1.39 -2.12
C LYS A 169 4.35 0.76 -3.45
N SER A 170 5.46 1.21 -4.03
CA SER A 170 5.98 0.72 -5.31
C SER A 170 6.77 -0.58 -5.19
N GLY A 171 7.10 -0.99 -3.98
CA GLY A 171 7.97 -2.12 -3.69
C GLY A 171 9.09 -1.74 -2.71
N PRO A 172 9.74 -2.75 -2.10
CA PRO A 172 10.75 -2.54 -1.06
C PRO A 172 12.09 -1.99 -1.59
N ARG A 173 12.42 -2.20 -2.86
CA ARG A 173 13.76 -1.88 -3.37
C ARG A 173 13.87 -0.40 -3.69
N ARG A 174 15.06 0.19 -3.48
CA ARG A 174 15.35 1.59 -3.83
C ARG A 174 15.03 1.93 -5.29
N ILE A 175 15.30 1.02 -6.23
CA ILE A 175 14.96 1.20 -7.66
C ILE A 175 13.44 1.40 -7.89
N ASP A 176 12.59 0.84 -7.02
CA ASP A 176 11.14 0.99 -7.14
C ASP A 176 10.69 2.41 -6.73
N ALA A 177 11.36 2.99 -5.74
CA ALA A 177 11.18 4.39 -5.37
C ALA A 177 11.74 5.34 -6.43
N VAL A 178 12.93 5.06 -6.98
CA VAL A 178 13.50 5.81 -8.12
C VAL A 178 12.54 5.82 -9.30
N ARG A 179 12.00 4.64 -9.67
CA ARG A 179 11.00 4.54 -10.74
C ARG A 179 9.81 5.44 -10.46
N THR A 180 9.28 5.42 -9.24
CA THR A 180 8.14 6.25 -8.84
C THR A 180 8.41 7.75 -8.99
N ILE A 181 9.59 8.21 -8.57
CA ILE A 181 10.00 9.62 -8.68
C ILE A 181 10.12 10.02 -10.16
N ILE A 182 10.77 9.17 -10.97
CA ILE A 182 11.01 9.44 -12.39
C ILE A 182 9.71 9.36 -13.21
N THR A 183 8.83 8.39 -12.97
CA THR A 183 7.61 8.22 -13.78
C THR A 183 6.42 9.02 -13.26
N GLY A 184 6.45 9.44 -12.00
CA GLY A 184 5.27 9.92 -11.27
C GLY A 184 4.23 8.82 -11.05
N LEU A 185 3.14 9.19 -10.36
CA LEU A 185 1.97 8.36 -10.11
C LEU A 185 0.77 8.93 -10.87
N SER A 186 0.43 8.35 -12.01
CA SER A 186 -0.63 8.89 -12.86
C SER A 186 -1.97 8.99 -12.15
N GLY A 187 -2.61 10.15 -12.33
CA GLY A 187 -3.86 10.52 -11.69
C GLY A 187 -3.73 10.98 -10.25
N THR A 188 -2.53 11.29 -9.74
CA THR A 188 -2.33 11.96 -8.44
C THR A 188 -1.48 13.20 -8.60
N ALA A 189 -1.37 13.98 -7.52
CA ALA A 189 -0.47 15.13 -7.45
C ALA A 189 1.03 14.77 -7.47
N MET A 190 1.40 13.48 -7.37
CA MET A 190 2.80 13.05 -7.47
C MET A 190 3.19 12.92 -8.94
N VAL A 191 3.61 14.04 -9.53
CA VAL A 191 4.04 14.14 -10.93
C VAL A 191 5.38 13.45 -11.18
N SER A 192 5.76 13.35 -12.44
CA SER A 192 7.12 12.93 -12.83
C SER A 192 8.12 14.03 -12.54
N PHE A 193 9.29 13.62 -12.06
CA PHE A 193 10.44 14.49 -11.83
C PHE A 193 11.59 14.22 -12.81
N ALA A 194 11.34 13.48 -13.89
CA ALA A 194 12.37 13.13 -14.88
C ALA A 194 13.01 14.39 -15.53
N ASP A 195 12.23 15.46 -15.72
CA ASP A 195 12.69 16.71 -16.31
C ASP A 195 13.18 17.73 -15.24
N VAL A 196 13.13 17.36 -13.96
CA VAL A 196 13.49 18.24 -12.82
C VAL A 196 14.76 17.78 -12.12
N LEU A 197 15.04 16.48 -12.14
CA LEU A 197 16.18 15.87 -11.48
C LEU A 197 17.26 15.54 -12.52
N ASP A 198 18.49 15.86 -12.17
CA ASP A 198 19.69 15.51 -12.93
C ASP A 198 20.03 14.01 -12.77
N ASP A 199 20.91 13.51 -13.64
CA ASP A 199 21.35 12.11 -13.63
C ASP A 199 21.89 11.70 -12.25
N GLY A 200 21.27 10.68 -11.66
CA GLY A 200 21.64 10.16 -10.33
C GLY A 200 20.95 10.84 -9.14
N GLU A 201 20.33 12.01 -9.31
CA GLU A 201 19.69 12.72 -8.19
C GLU A 201 18.50 11.98 -7.59
N ALA A 202 17.75 11.24 -8.40
CA ALA A 202 16.69 10.38 -7.88
C ALA A 202 17.23 9.33 -6.89
N TRP A 203 18.47 8.85 -7.06
CA TRP A 203 19.08 7.90 -6.13
C TRP A 203 19.51 8.55 -4.83
N TYR A 204 20.09 9.75 -4.89
CA TYR A 204 20.40 10.55 -3.71
C TYR A 204 19.12 10.88 -2.94
N LEU A 205 18.06 11.29 -3.64
CA LEU A 205 16.76 11.54 -3.04
C LEU A 205 16.24 10.31 -2.31
N VAL A 206 16.26 9.12 -2.94
CA VAL A 206 15.86 7.88 -2.28
C VAL A 206 16.75 7.54 -1.07
N ALA A 207 18.05 7.80 -1.12
CA ALA A 207 18.93 7.61 0.05
C ALA A 207 18.51 8.51 1.21
N TYR A 208 18.18 9.77 0.93
CA TYR A 208 17.62 10.68 1.93
C TYR A 208 16.26 10.18 2.46
N LEU A 209 15.35 9.74 1.60
CA LEU A 209 14.06 9.20 2.04
C LEU A 209 14.24 7.98 2.96
N CYS A 210 15.16 7.07 2.65
CA CYS A 210 15.48 5.93 3.52
C CYS A 210 16.08 6.40 4.87
N SER A 211 16.88 7.47 4.89
CA SER A 211 17.46 8.01 6.12
C SER A 211 16.43 8.61 7.11
N LEU A 212 15.21 8.90 6.63
CA LEU A 212 14.10 9.41 7.46
C LEU A 212 13.38 8.30 8.24
N ALA A 213 13.65 7.03 7.92
CA ALA A 213 13.01 5.91 8.59
C ALA A 213 13.33 5.91 10.10
N ARG A 214 12.29 5.80 10.92
CA ARG A 214 12.44 5.69 12.38
C ARG A 214 12.87 4.26 12.75
N PRO A 215 13.54 4.07 13.91
CA PRO A 215 13.73 2.74 14.46
C PRO A 215 12.39 2.06 14.75
N ILE A 216 12.22 0.83 14.25
CA ILE A 216 11.06 -0.02 14.52
C ILE A 216 11.58 -1.30 15.18
N GLU A 217 11.35 -1.41 16.49
CA GLU A 217 11.98 -2.44 17.33
C GLU A 217 11.35 -3.83 17.17
N THR A 218 10.03 -3.88 17.05
CA THR A 218 9.25 -5.14 17.03
C THR A 218 8.11 -5.11 16.01
N ARG A 219 7.53 -6.28 15.74
CA ARG A 219 6.38 -6.41 14.83
C ARG A 219 5.12 -5.75 15.41
N GLU A 220 4.95 -5.80 16.72
CA GLU A 220 3.87 -5.13 17.45
C GLU A 220 3.98 -3.62 17.26
N HIS A 221 5.18 -3.06 17.43
CA HIS A 221 5.40 -1.63 17.21
C HIS A 221 5.08 -1.24 15.76
N LEU A 222 5.49 -2.04 14.77
CA LEU A 222 5.13 -1.80 13.37
C LEU A 222 3.59 -1.86 13.15
N ALA A 223 2.92 -2.86 13.71
CA ALA A 223 1.47 -3.02 13.59
C ALA A 223 0.73 -1.81 14.20
N ALA A 224 1.16 -1.35 15.37
CA ALA A 224 0.60 -0.17 16.03
C ALA A 224 0.82 1.12 15.21
N LEU A 225 2.02 1.32 14.65
CA LEU A 225 2.30 2.47 13.78
C LEU A 225 1.41 2.48 12.53
N LEU A 226 1.21 1.32 11.90
CA LEU A 226 0.35 1.19 10.73
C LEU A 226 -1.13 1.44 11.08
N LEU A 227 -1.59 0.94 12.23
CA LEU A 227 -2.95 1.20 12.72
C LEU A 227 -3.17 2.67 13.06
N ALA A 228 -2.24 3.31 13.76
CA ALA A 228 -2.30 4.74 14.07
C ALA A 228 -2.27 5.62 12.82
N ARG A 229 -1.59 5.19 11.75
CA ARG A 229 -1.63 5.86 10.43
C ARG A 229 -3.00 5.72 9.77
N ASP A 230 -3.60 4.54 9.84
CA ASP A 230 -4.82 4.20 9.12
C ASP A 230 -6.07 4.75 9.82
N TYR A 231 -6.12 4.64 11.15
CA TYR A 231 -7.22 5.00 12.06
C TYR A 231 -6.74 5.93 13.19
N PRO A 232 -6.25 7.15 12.86
CA PRO A 232 -5.59 8.01 13.84
C PRO A 232 -6.52 8.44 14.98
N ASP A 233 -7.80 8.67 14.71
CA ASP A 233 -8.76 9.15 15.71
C ASP A 233 -9.16 8.03 16.67
N GLU A 234 -9.47 6.84 16.14
CA GLU A 234 -9.79 5.65 16.93
C GLU A 234 -8.58 5.20 17.75
N PHE A 235 -7.40 5.18 17.15
CA PHE A 235 -6.17 4.80 17.84
C PHE A 235 -5.83 5.77 18.97
N ALA A 236 -5.90 7.08 18.72
CA ALA A 236 -5.64 8.08 19.76
C ALA A 236 -6.66 8.01 20.90
N ARG A 237 -7.94 7.75 20.60
CA ARG A 237 -9.02 7.63 21.58
C ARG A 237 -8.88 6.41 22.47
N HIS A 238 -8.57 5.25 21.89
CA HIS A 238 -8.63 3.95 22.57
C HIS A 238 -7.26 3.44 23.06
N VAL A 239 -6.17 3.90 22.46
CA VAL A 239 -4.80 3.41 22.73
C VAL A 239 -3.85 4.55 23.14
N GLY A 240 -4.03 5.75 22.58
CA GLY A 240 -3.14 6.89 22.78
C GLY A 240 -2.00 6.93 21.77
N ALA A 241 -0.76 7.13 22.23
CA ALA A 241 0.40 7.17 21.34
C ALA A 241 0.87 5.76 20.94
N PRO A 242 1.37 5.53 19.70
CA PRO A 242 1.87 4.23 19.26
C PRO A 242 3.29 3.96 19.79
N THR A 243 3.47 3.93 21.11
CA THR A 243 4.74 3.58 21.75
C THR A 243 4.97 2.07 21.71
N PRO A 244 6.22 1.58 21.84
CA PRO A 244 6.49 0.14 21.95
C PRO A 244 5.73 -0.55 23.09
N GLU A 245 5.55 0.12 24.22
CA GLU A 245 4.78 -0.37 25.37
C GLU A 245 3.30 -0.53 25.03
N ASN A 246 2.65 0.54 24.54
CA ASN A 246 1.25 0.50 24.13
C ASN A 246 1.01 -0.52 23.00
N ALA A 247 1.96 -0.67 22.08
CA ALA A 247 1.88 -1.64 21.00
C ALA A 247 1.89 -3.08 21.52
N ARG A 248 2.74 -3.38 22.51
CA ARG A 248 2.80 -4.70 23.16
C ARG A 248 1.49 -5.01 23.88
N ASP A 249 0.97 -4.07 24.66
CA ASP A 249 -0.27 -4.26 25.41
C ASP A 249 -1.47 -4.44 24.47
N LEU A 250 -1.52 -3.68 23.39
CA LEU A 250 -2.54 -3.80 22.35
C LEU A 250 -2.52 -5.18 21.68
N ALA A 251 -1.33 -5.70 21.36
CA ALA A 251 -1.18 -7.03 20.77
C ALA A 251 -1.52 -8.16 21.76
N LEU A 252 -1.19 -8.00 23.05
CA LEU A 252 -1.59 -8.95 24.10
C LEU A 252 -3.10 -9.01 24.25
N ARG A 253 -3.78 -7.86 24.32
CA ARG A 253 -5.26 -7.81 24.34
C ARG A 253 -5.86 -8.49 23.11
N GLY A 254 -5.28 -8.30 21.93
CA GLY A 254 -5.72 -8.96 20.70
C GLY A 254 -5.60 -10.48 20.76
N SER A 255 -4.53 -11.00 21.38
CA SER A 255 -4.35 -12.43 21.62
C SER A 255 -5.44 -12.99 22.55
N ASP A 256 -5.80 -12.25 23.60
CA ASP A 256 -6.87 -12.67 24.51
C ASP A 256 -8.23 -12.72 23.78
N ILE A 257 -8.51 -11.72 22.94
CA ILE A 257 -9.73 -11.69 22.12
C ILE A 257 -9.78 -12.88 21.15
N ASP A 258 -8.66 -13.20 20.51
CA ASP A 258 -8.57 -14.34 19.61
C ASP A 258 -8.98 -15.65 20.32
N ALA A 259 -8.51 -15.83 21.56
CA ALA A 259 -8.88 -16.96 22.40
C ALA A 259 -10.35 -16.93 22.85
N GLU A 260 -10.84 -15.78 23.35
CA GLU A 260 -12.22 -15.56 23.80
C GLU A 260 -13.23 -15.84 22.68
N LYS A 261 -12.94 -15.33 21.47
CA LYS A 261 -13.80 -15.47 20.28
C LYS A 261 -13.51 -16.74 19.48
N GLN A 262 -12.53 -17.53 19.91
CA GLN A 262 -12.13 -18.80 19.32
C GLN A 262 -11.73 -18.71 17.84
N CYS A 263 -11.10 -17.61 17.46
CA CYS A 263 -10.67 -17.33 16.08
C CYS A 263 -9.71 -18.40 15.55
N VAL A 264 -8.79 -18.89 16.38
CA VAL A 264 -7.85 -19.99 16.06
C VAL A 264 -8.51 -21.31 15.66
N LYS A 265 -9.80 -21.54 15.94
CA LYS A 265 -10.49 -22.76 15.47
C LYS A 265 -10.64 -22.81 13.95
N CYS A 266 -10.66 -21.65 13.31
CA CYS A 266 -10.85 -21.50 11.87
C CYS A 266 -9.62 -20.88 11.18
N HIS A 267 -8.82 -20.10 11.91
CA HIS A 267 -7.69 -19.37 11.37
C HIS A 267 -6.37 -19.89 11.95
N SER A 268 -5.42 -20.20 11.09
CA SER A 268 -4.03 -20.43 11.51
C SER A 268 -3.32 -19.07 11.64
N VAL A 269 -3.48 -18.44 12.79
CA VAL A 269 -2.81 -17.15 13.10
C VAL A 269 -1.30 -17.37 13.13
N GLY A 270 -0.52 -16.46 12.53
CA GLY A 270 0.94 -16.56 12.43
C GLY A 270 1.49 -17.51 11.36
N SER A 271 0.67 -18.29 10.66
CA SER A 271 1.11 -19.14 9.53
C SER A 271 0.84 -18.51 8.16
N MET A 272 0.16 -17.36 8.12
CA MET A 272 -0.06 -16.59 6.90
C MET A 272 0.84 -15.35 6.93
N PRO A 273 1.54 -15.01 5.81
CA PRO A 273 2.13 -13.70 5.67
C PRO A 273 1.06 -12.63 5.90
N ALA A 274 1.42 -11.43 6.38
CA ALA A 274 0.51 -10.29 6.46
C ALA A 274 0.07 -9.88 5.04
N ARG A 275 -0.88 -10.63 4.45
CA ARG A 275 -1.39 -10.41 3.09
C ARG A 275 -2.45 -9.31 3.07
N ARG A 276 -3.05 -9.03 4.22
CA ARG A 276 -4.23 -8.19 4.36
C ARG A 276 -3.85 -6.93 5.12
N SER A 277 -4.29 -5.79 4.61
CA SER A 277 -4.15 -4.49 5.27
C SER A 277 -5.20 -4.33 6.38
N ASN A 278 -5.02 -3.31 7.23
CA ASN A 278 -5.94 -3.05 8.34
C ASN A 278 -7.38 -2.81 7.87
N ASP A 279 -7.57 -2.05 6.78
CA ASP A 279 -8.89 -1.80 6.16
C ASP A 279 -9.54 -3.03 5.54
N TRP A 280 -8.74 -4.01 5.09
CA TRP A 280 -9.25 -5.30 4.70
C TRP A 280 -9.81 -6.06 5.91
N HIS A 281 -9.11 -6.04 7.06
CA HIS A 281 -9.60 -6.67 8.28
C HIS A 281 -10.88 -6.01 8.80
N VAL A 282 -10.95 -4.68 8.75
CA VAL A 282 -12.20 -3.93 9.04
C VAL A 282 -13.34 -4.38 8.15
N ALA A 283 -13.11 -4.44 6.83
CA ALA A 283 -14.13 -4.91 5.89
C ALA A 283 -14.55 -6.36 6.18
N HIS A 284 -13.59 -7.23 6.50
CA HIS A 284 -13.83 -8.63 6.83
C HIS A 284 -14.61 -8.81 8.14
N PHE A 285 -14.31 -8.06 9.19
CA PHE A 285 -15.04 -8.15 10.46
C PHE A 285 -16.46 -7.60 10.36
N ALA A 286 -16.66 -6.55 9.56
CA ALA A 286 -17.99 -5.96 9.35
C ALA A 286 -18.88 -6.80 8.42
N ASP A 287 -18.31 -7.27 7.30
CA ASP A 287 -18.98 -8.10 6.31
C ASP A 287 -17.97 -9.06 5.65
N PRO A 288 -17.78 -10.26 6.21
CA PRO A 288 -16.80 -11.23 5.71
C PRO A 288 -16.99 -11.57 4.23
N ARG A 289 -18.23 -11.54 3.73
CA ARG A 289 -18.57 -11.90 2.34
C ARG A 289 -18.23 -10.79 1.35
N SER A 290 -18.09 -9.55 1.80
CA SER A 290 -17.68 -8.43 0.94
C SER A 290 -16.26 -8.61 0.37
N VAL A 291 -15.36 -9.22 1.13
CA VAL A 291 -13.96 -9.45 0.76
C VAL A 291 -13.63 -10.92 0.47
N VAL A 292 -14.44 -11.85 1.00
CA VAL A 292 -14.31 -13.29 0.77
C VAL A 292 -15.71 -13.85 0.51
N PRO A 293 -16.20 -13.87 -0.76
CA PRO A 293 -17.59 -14.17 -1.09
C PRO A 293 -18.18 -15.44 -0.47
N LEU A 294 -17.36 -16.49 -0.32
CA LEU A 294 -17.77 -17.79 0.24
C LEU A 294 -17.39 -17.96 1.72
N SER A 295 -17.09 -16.87 2.44
CA SER A 295 -16.68 -16.94 3.84
C SER A 295 -17.76 -17.55 4.73
N ARG A 296 -17.33 -18.46 5.61
CA ARG A 296 -18.14 -19.02 6.69
C ARG A 296 -18.02 -18.23 7.99
N MET A 297 -17.08 -17.28 8.06
CA MET A 297 -16.89 -16.45 9.24
C MET A 297 -18.15 -15.58 9.47
N PRO A 298 -18.64 -15.47 10.72
CA PRO A 298 -19.68 -14.51 11.05
C PRO A 298 -19.12 -13.08 11.05
N ALA A 299 -20.00 -12.08 10.98
CA ALA A 299 -19.60 -10.70 11.27
C ALA A 299 -19.33 -10.53 12.78
N PHE A 300 -18.49 -9.56 13.13
CA PHE A 300 -18.15 -9.24 14.53
C PHE A 300 -18.50 -7.79 14.88
N PRO A 301 -19.80 -7.43 15.00
CA PRO A 301 -20.22 -6.08 15.39
C PRO A 301 -19.63 -5.60 16.72
N SER A 302 -19.27 -6.53 17.63
CA SER A 302 -18.64 -6.21 18.91
C SER A 302 -17.26 -5.55 18.79
N LEU A 303 -16.62 -5.59 17.63
CA LEU A 303 -15.32 -4.95 17.36
C LEU A 303 -15.47 -3.48 16.89
N PHE A 304 -16.70 -2.98 16.85
CA PHE A 304 -17.03 -1.64 16.38
C PHE A 304 -17.80 -0.86 17.46
N ASP A 305 -17.59 0.44 17.48
CA ASP A 305 -18.42 1.41 18.19
C ASP A 305 -19.78 1.58 17.46
N ALA A 306 -20.74 2.23 18.09
CA ALA A 306 -22.11 2.37 17.56
C ALA A 306 -22.19 3.15 16.24
N ASP A 307 -21.20 4.00 15.97
CA ASP A 307 -21.04 4.76 14.72
C ASP A 307 -20.34 3.95 13.60
N GLY A 308 -19.91 2.72 13.91
CA GLY A 308 -19.21 1.83 12.99
C GLY A 308 -17.68 2.01 12.95
N ALA A 309 -17.12 2.90 13.78
CA ALA A 309 -15.67 3.02 13.96
C ALA A 309 -15.09 1.83 14.72
N LEU A 310 -13.79 1.56 14.58
CA LEU A 310 -13.14 0.52 15.39
C LEU A 310 -13.12 0.92 16.86
N ASN A 311 -13.52 0.00 17.73
CA ASN A 311 -13.34 0.16 19.17
C ASN A 311 -11.98 -0.40 19.61
N ALA A 312 -11.68 -0.32 20.92
CA ALA A 312 -10.44 -0.83 21.49
C ALA A 312 -10.17 -2.31 21.17
N ASP A 313 -11.20 -3.16 21.24
CA ASP A 313 -11.09 -4.59 20.93
C ASP A 313 -10.85 -4.85 19.44
N GLY A 314 -11.48 -4.06 18.57
CA GLY A 314 -11.25 -4.11 17.12
C GLY A 314 -9.81 -3.76 16.76
N LEU A 315 -9.28 -2.67 17.33
CA LEU A 315 -7.87 -2.28 17.16
C LEU A 315 -6.92 -3.37 17.68
N ALA A 316 -7.18 -3.90 18.87
CA ALA A 316 -6.37 -4.95 19.49
C ALA A 316 -6.33 -6.22 18.64
N THR A 317 -7.49 -6.65 18.14
CA THR A 317 -7.60 -7.84 17.28
C THR A 317 -6.76 -7.68 16.00
N ILE A 318 -6.84 -6.51 15.35
CA ILE A 318 -6.04 -6.26 14.13
C ILE A 318 -4.55 -6.18 14.48
N ALA A 319 -4.18 -5.51 15.57
CA ALA A 319 -2.78 -5.38 15.98
C ALA A 319 -2.12 -6.73 16.20
N TYR A 320 -2.81 -7.65 16.88
CA TYR A 320 -2.35 -9.02 17.09
C TYR A 320 -2.17 -9.79 15.77
N ILE A 321 -3.20 -9.78 14.91
CA ILE A 321 -3.12 -10.47 13.60
C ILE A 321 -1.95 -9.93 12.77
N GLN A 322 -1.77 -8.62 12.72
CA GLN A 322 -0.68 -7.98 11.98
C GLN A 322 0.68 -8.34 12.58
N ALA A 323 0.85 -8.24 13.90
CA ALA A 323 2.11 -8.53 14.58
C ALA A 323 2.60 -9.98 14.36
N THR A 324 1.69 -10.95 14.26
CA THR A 324 2.06 -12.35 13.99
C THR A 324 2.49 -12.60 12.54
N ALA A 325 2.14 -11.71 11.62
CA ALA A 325 2.22 -11.94 10.18
C ALA A 325 3.19 -10.98 9.45
N LEU A 326 3.51 -9.82 10.05
CA LEU A 326 4.46 -8.85 9.52
C LEU A 326 5.91 -9.40 9.56
N PRO A 327 6.77 -9.01 8.60
CA PRO A 327 8.19 -9.35 8.64
C PRO A 327 8.88 -8.77 9.90
N ASP A 328 9.96 -9.39 10.36
CA ASP A 328 10.79 -8.79 11.43
C ASP A 328 11.38 -7.48 10.89
N PRO A 329 11.06 -6.31 11.48
CA PRO A 329 11.59 -5.02 11.03
C PRO A 329 13.11 -4.97 10.97
N ARG A 330 13.81 -5.77 11.79
CA ARG A 330 15.29 -5.84 11.80
C ARG A 330 15.87 -6.62 10.62
N SER A 331 15.08 -7.48 9.98
CA SER A 331 15.49 -8.20 8.75
C SER A 331 15.30 -7.38 7.47
N ILE A 332 14.63 -6.24 7.56
CA ILE A 332 14.35 -5.33 6.44
C ILE A 332 15.56 -4.38 6.21
N GLY A 333 16.69 -4.55 6.91
CA GLY A 333 17.79 -3.57 6.88
C GLY A 333 18.92 -3.83 5.86
N SER A 334 19.06 -5.03 5.28
CA SER A 334 20.31 -5.40 4.58
C SER A 334 20.36 -5.13 3.06
N GLU A 335 19.22 -4.84 2.42
CA GLU A 335 19.16 -4.57 0.96
C GLU A 335 18.49 -3.23 0.59
N TYR A 336 18.16 -2.41 1.59
CA TYR A 336 17.38 -1.17 1.46
C TYR A 336 18.23 0.10 1.44
#